data_AF-A0AAP6LCP7-F1
#
_entry.id   AF-A0AAP6LCP7-F1
#
_cell.length_a   1.000
_cell.length_b   1.000
_cell.length_c   1.000
_cell.angle_alpha   90.00
_cell.angle_beta   90.00
_cell.angle_gamma   90.00
#
_symmetry.space_group_name_H-M   'P 1'
#
loop_
_entity.id
_entity.type
_entity.pdbx_description
1 polymer ?
#
loop_
_entity_poly.entity_id
_entity_poly.type
_entity_poly.pdbx_seq_one_letter_code
_entity_poly.pdbx_strand_id
1 'polypeptide(L)'
;MNEAKQSSLDDPLTNFSKAISQLSARQSFNLPARLREQLRSMQNSCPICASDFTQRSSIVVAQIVPIEHGGPDDFSNCFLCCERCNRRRGTSDLLSMGDAFCSPTAAPRLPPHGRALGFSPTDLVQRRLELLARSANHWTPHTRNSMKCTVLRHLAKRWAEPRFRVFAHHSSDLALIGFARRSGDAESLGAARVLTKFQSARLVRLGEVVSVYQVDPRRFLSLIWSLIDLNALIVSVRLPGKDAHALGSEWQDFWPDHVRSVAALRSRLRPGQASKFGELARCPDARRALSDKPDALRKRRKSAAMVERNRSQRLALYHHERIVDASKDGAYAVLEARLLSLQPC
;
A
#
# COMPACT_ATOMS: atom_id res chain seq x y z
N MET A 1 -41.68 -0.40 -24.06
CA MET A 1 -40.65 0.58 -23.66
C MET A 1 -39.83 0.16 -22.41
N ASN A 2 -39.70 -1.15 -22.11
CA ASN A 2 -38.94 -1.62 -20.92
C ASN A 2 -37.81 -2.62 -21.22
N GLU A 3 -37.62 -3.07 -22.46
CA GLU A 3 -36.58 -4.08 -22.78
C GLU A 3 -35.17 -3.47 -22.88
N ALA A 4 -35.06 -2.18 -23.21
CA ALA A 4 -33.76 -1.50 -23.36
C ALA A 4 -33.06 -1.17 -22.02
N LYS A 5 -33.78 -1.17 -20.89
CA LYS A 5 -33.18 -0.98 -19.55
C LYS A 5 -32.71 -2.28 -18.91
N GLN A 6 -33.27 -3.44 -19.31
CA GLN A 6 -32.85 -4.76 -18.85
C GLN A 6 -31.49 -5.17 -19.45
N SER A 7 -31.29 -4.88 -20.75
CA SER A 7 -30.07 -5.22 -21.50
C SER A 7 -28.77 -4.63 -20.93
N SER A 8 -28.84 -3.50 -20.22
CA SER A 8 -27.68 -2.86 -19.59
C SER A 8 -27.18 -3.57 -18.33
N LEU A 9 -28.03 -4.36 -17.66
CA LEU A 9 -27.67 -5.10 -16.44
C LEU A 9 -26.99 -6.44 -16.76
N ASP A 10 -27.19 -6.96 -17.98
CA ASP A 10 -26.78 -8.32 -18.37
C ASP A 10 -25.47 -8.42 -19.17
N ASP A 11 -24.86 -7.31 -19.63
CA ASP A 11 -23.55 -7.37 -20.29
C ASP A 11 -22.40 -7.33 -19.25
N PRO A 12 -21.74 -8.47 -18.96
CA PRO A 12 -20.65 -8.53 -17.98
C PRO A 12 -19.47 -7.62 -18.37
N LEU A 13 -19.23 -7.38 -19.65
CA LEU A 13 -18.12 -6.53 -20.12
C LEU A 13 -18.39 -5.05 -19.84
N THR A 14 -19.65 -4.62 -20.00
CA THR A 14 -20.08 -3.26 -19.66
C THR A 14 -20.06 -3.03 -18.17
N ASN A 15 -20.55 -3.99 -17.38
CA ASN A 15 -20.49 -3.95 -15.94
C ASN A 15 -19.03 -3.88 -15.44
N PHE A 16 -18.13 -4.71 -16.00
CA PHE A 16 -16.71 -4.70 -15.65
C PHE A 16 -16.04 -3.38 -16.00
N SER A 17 -16.26 -2.85 -17.21
CA SER A 17 -15.68 -1.58 -17.65
C SER A 17 -16.15 -0.39 -16.81
N LYS A 18 -17.44 -0.38 -16.44
CA LYS A 18 -18.03 0.62 -15.56
C LYS A 18 -17.44 0.54 -14.15
N ALA A 19 -17.31 -0.67 -13.60
CA ALA A 19 -16.69 -0.89 -12.30
C ALA A 19 -15.22 -0.45 -12.28
N ILE A 20 -14.45 -0.75 -13.33
CA ILE A 20 -13.07 -0.24 -13.48
C ILE A 20 -13.05 1.28 -13.46
N SER A 21 -13.95 1.93 -14.20
CA SER A 21 -14.00 3.39 -14.27
C SER A 21 -14.30 4.01 -12.90
N GLN A 22 -15.23 3.41 -12.13
CA GLN A 22 -15.56 3.83 -10.77
C GLN A 22 -14.40 3.61 -9.80
N LEU A 23 -13.77 2.44 -9.82
CA LEU A 23 -12.63 2.12 -8.95
C LEU A 23 -11.35 2.88 -9.35
N SER A 24 -11.29 3.36 -10.60
CA SER A 24 -10.21 4.20 -11.13
C SER A 24 -10.43 5.69 -10.90
N ALA A 25 -11.59 6.09 -10.36
CA ALA A 25 -11.82 7.46 -9.95
C ALA A 25 -10.74 7.89 -8.94
N ARG A 26 -10.26 9.13 -9.09
CA ARG A 26 -9.19 9.67 -8.26
C ARG A 26 -9.65 9.68 -6.80
N GLN A 27 -8.85 9.10 -5.91
CA GLN A 27 -9.16 9.16 -4.49
C GLN A 27 -8.69 10.51 -3.93
N SER A 28 -9.61 11.25 -3.32
CA SER A 28 -9.24 12.49 -2.65
C SER A 28 -8.53 12.16 -1.33
N PHE A 29 -7.26 12.51 -1.25
CA PHE A 29 -6.52 12.50 0.00
C PHE A 29 -6.41 13.93 0.53
N ASN A 30 -6.87 14.16 1.76
CA ASN A 30 -6.74 15.45 2.41
C ASN A 30 -5.86 15.32 3.65
N LEU A 31 -4.66 15.89 3.57
CA LEU A 31 -3.78 16.01 4.72
C LEU A 31 -4.20 17.19 5.59
N PRO A 32 -4.48 17.01 6.90
CA PRO A 32 -4.83 18.10 7.81
C PRO A 32 -3.86 19.29 7.73
N ALA A 33 -4.37 20.51 7.88
CA ALA A 33 -3.60 21.75 7.70
C ALA A 33 -2.30 21.78 8.52
N ARG A 34 -2.38 21.42 9.81
CA ARG A 34 -1.22 21.36 10.71
C ARG A 34 -0.12 20.39 10.21
N LEU A 35 -0.51 19.24 9.68
CA LEU A 35 0.44 18.28 9.11
C LEU A 35 1.01 18.78 7.78
N ARG A 36 0.23 19.51 6.99
CA ARG A 36 0.70 20.15 5.77
C ARG A 36 1.74 21.24 6.04
N GLU A 37 1.52 22.05 7.08
CA GLU A 37 2.50 23.04 7.55
C GLU A 37 3.78 22.38 8.05
N GLN A 38 3.65 21.30 8.83
CA GLN A 38 4.80 20.50 9.25
C GLN A 38 5.56 19.92 8.05
N LEU A 39 4.86 19.47 7.00
CA LEU A 39 5.52 18.99 5.78
C LEU A 39 6.25 20.11 5.04
N ARG A 40 5.69 21.32 5.02
CA ARG A 40 6.33 22.51 4.45
C ARG A 40 7.57 22.95 5.21
N SER A 41 7.59 22.82 6.53
CA SER A 41 8.78 23.19 7.32
C SER A 41 9.95 22.21 7.14
N MET A 42 9.68 20.96 6.75
CA MET A 42 10.71 19.94 6.55
C MET A 42 11.25 19.88 5.11
N GLN A 43 10.63 20.59 4.16
CA GLN A 43 10.96 20.44 2.74
C GLN A 43 10.91 21.78 2.02
N ASN A 44 12.07 22.19 1.47
CA ASN A 44 12.24 23.48 0.79
C ASN A 44 12.26 23.40 -0.73
N SER A 45 12.36 22.20 -1.32
CA SER A 45 12.47 22.03 -2.77
C SER A 45 11.67 20.82 -3.27
N CYS A 46 11.30 20.85 -4.55
CA CYS A 46 10.62 19.75 -5.20
C CYS A 46 11.61 18.60 -5.44
N PRO A 47 11.33 17.38 -4.98
CA PRO A 47 12.30 16.30 -5.04
C PRO A 47 12.35 15.65 -6.42
N ILE A 48 11.40 15.97 -7.29
CA ILE A 48 11.31 15.46 -8.66
C ILE A 48 12.11 16.35 -9.63
N CYS A 49 12.07 17.68 -9.45
CA CYS A 49 12.71 18.62 -10.37
C CYS A 49 13.74 19.56 -9.71
N ALA A 50 14.06 19.33 -8.44
CA ALA A 50 14.97 20.12 -7.61
C ALA A 50 14.63 21.63 -7.48
N SER A 51 13.50 22.10 -8.00
CA SER A 51 13.12 23.52 -7.92
C SER A 51 12.78 23.91 -6.49
N ASP A 52 13.32 25.05 -6.04
CA ASP A 52 12.96 25.68 -4.76
C ASP A 52 11.46 26.03 -4.74
N PHE A 53 10.83 25.79 -3.59
CA PHE A 53 9.44 26.15 -3.33
C PHE A 53 9.21 27.64 -3.12
N THR A 54 10.23 28.42 -2.73
CA THR A 54 10.13 29.88 -2.64
C THR A 54 9.84 30.52 -4.00
N GLN A 55 10.26 29.87 -5.09
CA GLN A 55 10.12 30.33 -6.47
C GLN A 55 8.87 29.77 -7.18
N ARG A 56 8.01 29.01 -6.48
CA ARG A 56 6.86 28.32 -7.07
C ARG A 56 5.56 28.70 -6.38
N SER A 57 4.58 29.11 -7.18
CA SER A 57 3.25 29.50 -6.69
C SER A 57 2.34 28.32 -6.31
N SER A 58 2.56 27.12 -6.87
CA SER A 58 1.68 25.96 -6.65
C SER A 58 2.46 24.72 -6.18
N ILE A 59 2.31 24.44 -4.89
CA ILE A 59 2.90 23.28 -4.19
C ILE A 59 1.75 22.41 -3.71
N VAL A 60 1.84 21.11 -4.01
CA VAL A 60 0.81 20.14 -3.67
C VAL A 60 1.39 19.01 -2.82
N VAL A 61 0.53 18.40 -2.01
CA VAL A 61 0.87 17.16 -1.30
C VAL A 61 0.71 16.00 -2.27
N ALA A 62 1.78 15.22 -2.45
CA ALA A 62 1.80 14.01 -3.23
C ALA A 62 2.09 12.80 -2.33
N GLN A 63 1.75 11.60 -2.83
CA GLN A 63 1.94 10.34 -2.11
C GLN A 63 3.16 9.60 -2.63
N ILE A 64 4.01 9.04 -1.78
CA ILE A 64 5.19 8.25 -2.19
C ILE A 64 4.70 6.98 -2.91
N VAL A 65 3.82 6.21 -2.29
CA VAL A 65 3.05 5.13 -2.92
C VAL A 65 1.61 5.61 -3.11
N PRO A 66 1.08 5.72 -4.34
CA PRO A 66 -0.31 6.13 -4.56
C PRO A 66 -1.30 5.28 -3.74
N ILE A 67 -2.30 5.91 -3.13
CA ILE A 67 -3.33 5.19 -2.35
C ILE A 67 -4.11 4.24 -3.26
N GLU A 68 -4.34 4.63 -4.52
CA GLU A 68 -4.94 3.79 -5.54
C GLU A 68 -4.16 2.48 -5.75
N HIS A 69 -2.85 2.48 -5.46
CA HIS A 69 -1.96 1.32 -5.56
C HIS A 69 -1.72 0.66 -4.19
N GLY A 70 -2.58 0.94 -3.21
CA GLY A 70 -2.55 0.29 -1.89
C GLY A 70 -1.58 0.92 -0.89
N GLY A 71 -1.04 2.11 -1.21
CA GLY A 71 -0.25 2.91 -0.28
C GLY A 71 -1.07 3.35 0.95
N PRO A 72 -0.44 3.55 2.11
CA PRO A 72 -1.14 3.97 3.32
C PRO A 72 -1.60 5.43 3.23
N ASP A 73 -2.71 5.75 3.88
CA ASP A 73 -3.38 7.05 3.90
C ASP A 73 -2.90 7.95 5.06
N ASP A 74 -1.61 7.87 5.40
CA ASP A 74 -1.03 8.57 6.53
C ASP A 74 0.08 9.57 6.13
N PHE A 75 0.48 10.40 7.08
CA PHE A 75 1.51 11.44 6.90
C PHE A 75 2.84 10.89 6.37
N SER A 76 3.20 9.67 6.73
CA SER A 76 4.49 9.09 6.33
C SER A 76 4.55 8.67 4.86
N ASN A 77 3.40 8.61 4.18
CA ASN A 77 3.31 8.45 2.74
C ASN A 77 3.30 9.79 1.99
N CYS A 78 3.45 10.93 2.67
CA CYS A 78 3.30 12.25 2.06
C CYS A 78 4.65 12.93 1.78
N PHE A 79 4.72 13.67 0.68
CA PHE A 79 5.78 14.64 0.39
C PHE A 79 5.23 15.82 -0.42
N LEU A 80 5.98 16.91 -0.51
CA LEU A 80 5.58 18.05 -1.35
C LEU A 80 6.21 17.97 -2.74
N CYS A 81 5.49 18.38 -3.76
CA CYS A 81 6.07 18.62 -5.08
C CYS A 81 5.37 19.77 -5.79
N CYS A 82 6.01 20.31 -6.82
CA CYS A 82 5.35 21.30 -7.65
C CYS A 82 4.22 20.63 -8.44
N GLU A 83 3.16 21.41 -8.69
CA GLU A 83 1.98 20.90 -9.38
C GLU A 83 2.29 20.31 -10.76
N ARG A 84 3.26 20.88 -11.50
CA ARG A 84 3.75 20.35 -12.77
C ARG A 84 4.30 18.93 -12.64
N CYS A 85 5.14 18.68 -11.63
CA CYS A 85 5.69 17.35 -11.37
C CYS A 85 4.60 16.37 -10.92
N ASN A 86 3.66 16.82 -10.08
CA ASN A 86 2.53 15.99 -9.68
C ASN A 86 1.64 15.61 -10.87
N ARG A 87 1.36 16.55 -11.77
CA ARG A 87 0.59 16.31 -12.99
C ARG A 87 1.30 15.35 -13.95
N ARG A 88 2.61 15.54 -14.16
CA ARG A 88 3.43 14.65 -15.00
C ARG A 88 3.46 13.22 -14.44
N ARG A 89 3.65 13.09 -13.12
CA ARG A 89 3.66 11.79 -12.44
C ARG A 89 2.29 11.11 -12.46
N GLY A 90 1.22 11.87 -12.27
CA GLY A 90 -0.13 11.31 -12.15
C GLY A 90 -0.21 10.29 -11.00
N THR A 91 -0.60 9.06 -11.31
CA THR A 91 -0.64 7.93 -10.37
C THR A 91 0.54 6.98 -10.55
N SER A 92 1.57 7.35 -11.30
CA SER A 92 2.74 6.50 -11.50
C SER A 92 3.53 6.34 -10.20
N ASP A 93 4.19 5.20 -10.09
CA ASP A 93 5.15 4.93 -9.04
C ASP A 93 6.33 5.91 -9.11
N LEU A 94 7.05 6.10 -8.00
CA LEU A 94 8.26 6.93 -8.01
C LEU A 94 9.35 6.35 -8.90
N LEU A 95 9.47 5.02 -9.00
CA LEU A 95 10.46 4.37 -9.86
C LEU A 95 10.27 4.74 -11.34
N SER A 96 9.07 5.15 -11.74
CA SER A 96 8.76 5.57 -13.11
C SER A 96 9.17 7.03 -13.41
N MET A 97 9.82 7.73 -12.47
CA MET A 97 10.18 9.15 -12.61
C MET A 97 11.56 9.42 -13.22
N GLY A 98 12.24 8.36 -13.68
CA GLY A 98 13.55 8.41 -14.34
C GLY A 98 14.73 8.08 -13.41
N ASP A 99 15.94 8.23 -13.93
CA ASP A 99 17.18 7.68 -13.34
C ASP A 99 17.49 8.12 -11.91
N ALA A 100 17.00 9.30 -11.50
CA ALA A 100 17.15 9.78 -10.13
C ALA A 100 16.38 8.91 -9.10
N PHE A 101 15.37 8.16 -9.55
CA PHE A 101 14.49 7.32 -8.73
C PHE A 101 14.71 5.82 -9.01
N CYS A 102 15.95 5.39 -9.21
CA CYS A 102 16.27 3.97 -9.38
C CYS A 102 16.17 3.19 -8.06
N SER A 103 15.72 1.93 -8.13
CA SER A 103 15.75 1.02 -6.97
C SER A 103 17.22 0.81 -6.54
N PRO A 104 17.55 0.94 -5.25
CA PRO A 104 18.91 0.69 -4.78
C PRO A 104 19.32 -0.77 -5.08
N THR A 105 20.54 -0.96 -5.57
CA THR A 105 21.14 -2.28 -5.89
C THR A 105 21.34 -3.16 -4.66
N ALA A 106 21.28 -2.59 -3.46
CA ALA A 106 21.32 -3.32 -2.18
C ALA A 106 20.04 -3.07 -1.39
N ALA A 107 19.53 -4.11 -0.72
CA ALA A 107 18.41 -3.98 0.21
C ALA A 107 18.77 -2.96 1.32
N PRO A 108 18.10 -1.81 1.41
CA PRO A 108 18.50 -0.78 2.34
C PRO A 108 18.20 -1.19 3.78
N ARG A 109 19.04 -0.73 4.71
CA ARG A 109 18.82 -0.89 6.14
C ARG A 109 17.56 -0.10 6.52
N LEU A 110 16.51 -0.78 6.96
CA LEU A 110 15.33 -0.13 7.52
C LEU A 110 15.79 0.73 8.72
N PRO A 111 15.53 2.05 8.72
CA PRO A 111 15.95 2.92 9.82
C PRO A 111 15.20 2.53 11.09
N PRO A 112 15.86 2.56 12.25
CA PRO A 112 15.30 2.01 13.50
C PRO A 112 14.06 2.76 14.01
N HIS A 113 13.75 3.98 13.53
CA HIS A 113 12.70 4.82 14.14
C HIS A 113 11.84 5.67 13.17
N GLY A 114 11.78 5.36 11.88
CA GLY A 114 10.75 5.92 10.97
C GLY A 114 10.77 7.46 10.78
N ARG A 115 11.86 8.15 11.12
CA ARG A 115 12.06 9.57 10.73
C ARG A 115 12.63 9.61 9.31
N ALA A 116 12.16 10.57 8.50
CA ALA A 116 12.76 10.85 7.19
C ALA A 116 14.21 11.24 7.40
N LEU A 117 15.14 10.66 6.64
CA LEU A 117 16.51 11.17 6.54
C LEU A 117 16.56 12.41 5.61
N GLY A 118 15.58 12.55 4.72
CA GLY A 118 15.41 13.72 3.86
C GLY A 118 14.26 13.52 2.87
N PHE A 119 14.21 14.39 1.86
CA PHE A 119 13.29 14.29 0.72
C PHE A 119 14.06 14.17 -0.61
N SER A 120 15.34 13.76 -0.59
CA SER A 120 16.05 13.49 -1.84
C SER A 120 15.38 12.33 -2.60
N PRO A 121 15.61 12.18 -3.92
CA PRO A 121 15.12 11.02 -4.66
C PRO A 121 15.45 9.68 -3.99
N THR A 122 16.68 9.52 -3.52
CA THR A 122 17.14 8.33 -2.78
C THR A 122 16.34 8.10 -1.49
N ASP A 123 16.12 9.15 -0.68
CA ASP A 123 15.33 9.05 0.55
C ASP A 123 13.88 8.63 0.26
N LEU A 124 13.29 9.16 -0.81
CA LEU A 124 11.94 8.83 -1.22
C LEU A 124 11.83 7.38 -1.72
N VAL A 125 12.82 6.88 -2.47
CA VAL A 125 12.87 5.47 -2.86
C VAL A 125 13.05 4.55 -1.64
N GLN A 126 13.88 4.93 -0.67
CA GLN A 126 14.01 4.18 0.58
C GLN A 126 12.69 4.13 1.35
N ARG A 127 12.04 5.30 1.53
CA ARG A 127 10.71 5.37 2.15
C ARG A 127 9.66 4.58 1.40
N ARG A 128 9.72 4.56 0.07
CA ARG A 128 8.83 3.74 -0.75
C ARG A 128 8.90 2.27 -0.33
N LEU A 129 10.09 1.71 -0.15
CA LEU A 129 10.25 0.31 0.29
C LEU A 129 9.67 0.08 1.70
N GLU A 130 9.90 1.00 2.63
CA GLU A 130 9.29 0.94 3.97
C GLU A 130 7.75 1.00 3.92
N LEU A 131 7.21 1.85 3.07
CA LEU A 131 5.78 1.99 2.84
C LEU A 131 5.19 0.74 2.19
N LEU A 132 5.87 0.16 1.20
CA LEU A 132 5.43 -1.07 0.55
C LEU A 132 5.37 -2.24 1.54
N ALA A 133 6.29 -2.32 2.50
CA ALA A 133 6.25 -3.35 3.55
C ALA A 133 5.01 -3.30 4.45
N ARG A 134 4.31 -2.15 4.52
CA ARG A 134 3.05 -1.96 5.26
C ARG A 134 1.86 -1.58 4.39
N SER A 135 2.02 -1.57 3.08
CA SER A 135 0.95 -1.35 2.10
C SER A 135 0.14 -2.63 1.92
N ALA A 136 -0.98 -2.55 1.20
CA ALA A 136 -1.64 -3.76 0.71
C ALA A 136 -0.65 -4.58 -0.14
N ASN A 137 -0.48 -5.87 0.11
CA ASN A 137 0.34 -6.77 -0.72
C ASN A 137 -0.36 -8.10 -0.93
N HIS A 138 -0.14 -8.70 -2.09
CA HIS A 138 -0.54 -10.08 -2.36
C HIS A 138 0.31 -11.06 -1.56
N TRP A 139 -0.22 -12.27 -1.39
CA TRP A 139 0.51 -13.36 -0.79
C TRP A 139 1.80 -13.68 -1.57
N THR A 140 2.72 -14.34 -0.89
CA THR A 140 3.91 -14.94 -1.49
C THR A 140 3.73 -16.45 -1.54
N PRO A 141 4.41 -17.18 -2.42
CA PRO A 141 4.42 -18.65 -2.43
C PRO A 141 5.02 -19.28 -1.16
N HIS A 142 5.50 -18.46 -0.22
CA HIS A 142 6.10 -18.88 1.04
C HIS A 142 5.05 -19.16 2.11
N THR A 143 5.31 -20.18 2.92
CA THR A 143 4.41 -20.61 4.00
C THR A 143 4.81 -19.97 5.32
N ARG A 144 3.99 -20.17 6.36
CA ARG A 144 4.30 -19.71 7.74
C ARG A 144 5.64 -20.23 8.29
N ASN A 145 6.16 -21.32 7.72
CA ASN A 145 7.42 -21.95 8.14
C ASN A 145 8.63 -21.41 7.36
N SER A 146 8.41 -20.65 6.30
CA SER A 146 9.51 -20.06 5.52
C SER A 146 10.28 -19.04 6.35
N MET A 147 11.60 -19.01 6.18
CA MET A 147 12.44 -18.02 6.84
C MET A 147 12.05 -16.60 6.44
N LYS A 148 12.03 -15.68 7.40
CA LYS A 148 11.70 -14.26 7.18
C LYS A 148 12.55 -13.63 6.06
N CYS A 149 13.84 -13.96 5.99
CA CYS A 149 14.73 -13.43 4.96
C CYS A 149 14.33 -13.88 3.54
N THR A 150 13.80 -15.09 3.38
CA THR A 150 13.31 -15.61 2.09
C THR A 150 12.08 -14.84 1.63
N VAL A 151 11.12 -14.61 2.54
CA VAL A 151 9.91 -13.82 2.25
C VAL A 151 10.29 -12.39 1.86
N LEU A 152 11.20 -11.76 2.61
CA LEU A 152 11.67 -10.41 2.31
C LEU A 152 12.42 -10.32 0.99
N ARG A 153 13.23 -11.33 0.62
CA ARG A 153 13.91 -11.37 -0.68
C ARG A 153 12.91 -11.46 -1.83
N HIS A 154 11.87 -12.27 -1.68
CA HIS A 154 10.79 -12.36 -2.67
C HIS A 154 10.09 -11.02 -2.83
N LEU A 155 9.69 -10.38 -1.72
CA LEU A 155 9.04 -9.08 -1.76
C LEU A 155 9.96 -7.99 -2.34
N ALA A 156 11.24 -8.00 -2.00
CA ALA A 156 12.23 -7.08 -2.56
C ALA A 156 12.33 -7.21 -4.09
N LYS A 157 12.25 -8.42 -4.63
CA LYS A 157 12.19 -8.63 -6.10
C LYS A 157 10.98 -7.94 -6.72
N ARG A 158 9.78 -8.09 -6.13
CA ARG A 158 8.58 -7.38 -6.61
C ARG A 158 8.76 -5.87 -6.47
N TRP A 159 9.21 -5.40 -5.32
CA TRP A 159 9.33 -3.97 -5.04
C TRP A 159 10.44 -3.27 -5.83
N ALA A 160 11.33 -4.01 -6.48
CA ALA A 160 12.27 -3.45 -7.45
C ALA A 160 11.57 -2.91 -8.71
N GLU A 161 10.36 -3.39 -9.01
CA GLU A 161 9.56 -2.93 -10.14
C GLU A 161 8.62 -1.78 -9.75
N PRO A 162 8.26 -0.88 -10.69
CA PRO A 162 7.22 0.12 -10.48
C PRO A 162 5.88 -0.53 -10.12
N ARG A 163 5.18 0.03 -9.13
CA ARG A 163 3.90 -0.50 -8.71
C ARG A 163 2.78 0.02 -9.59
N PHE A 164 1.97 -0.89 -10.12
CA PHE A 164 0.78 -0.56 -10.92
C PHE A 164 -0.45 -1.34 -10.42
N ARG A 165 -1.62 -1.05 -10.97
CA ARG A 165 -2.91 -1.61 -10.58
C ARG A 165 -3.58 -2.31 -11.76
N VAL A 166 -4.09 -3.51 -11.53
CA VAL A 166 -4.84 -4.30 -12.52
C VAL A 166 -6.19 -4.64 -11.93
N PHE A 167 -7.23 -4.62 -12.75
CA PHE A 167 -8.56 -5.03 -12.35
C PHE A 167 -8.83 -6.43 -12.88
N ALA A 168 -9.42 -7.30 -12.07
CA ALA A 168 -9.63 -8.68 -12.46
C ALA A 168 -10.98 -9.21 -11.99
N HIS A 169 -11.59 -10.05 -12.81
CA HIS A 169 -12.79 -10.81 -12.46
C HIS A 169 -12.58 -12.28 -12.83
N HIS A 170 -13.07 -13.17 -11.98
CA HIS A 170 -13.03 -14.62 -12.19
C HIS A 170 -14.32 -15.26 -11.69
N SER A 171 -15.05 -15.89 -12.60
CA SER A 171 -16.15 -16.83 -12.35
C SER A 171 -15.82 -18.18 -12.99
N SER A 172 -16.71 -19.17 -12.82
CA SER A 172 -16.56 -20.49 -13.44
C SER A 172 -16.44 -20.46 -14.97
N ASP A 173 -17.04 -19.47 -15.62
CA ASP A 173 -17.16 -19.38 -17.07
C ASP A 173 -16.51 -18.12 -17.68
N LEU A 174 -16.04 -17.19 -16.85
CA LEU A 174 -15.56 -15.89 -17.31
C LEU A 174 -14.34 -15.43 -16.50
N ALA A 175 -13.27 -15.11 -17.22
CA ALA A 175 -12.07 -14.48 -16.66
C ALA A 175 -11.75 -13.20 -17.43
N LEU A 176 -11.71 -12.07 -16.72
CA LEU A 176 -11.45 -10.76 -17.31
C LEU A 176 -10.29 -10.07 -16.62
N ILE A 177 -9.47 -9.38 -17.42
CA ILE A 177 -8.37 -8.52 -16.98
C ILE A 177 -8.56 -7.13 -17.57
N GLY A 178 -8.49 -6.11 -16.72
CA GLY A 178 -8.75 -4.73 -17.06
C GLY A 178 -7.61 -3.81 -16.66
N PHE A 179 -7.31 -2.85 -17.53
CA PHE A 179 -6.35 -1.79 -17.28
C PHE A 179 -7.02 -0.44 -17.49
N ALA A 180 -6.82 0.49 -16.56
CA ALA A 180 -7.28 1.86 -16.68
C ALA A 180 -6.11 2.81 -16.98
N ARG A 181 -6.40 3.98 -17.54
CA ARG A 181 -5.38 5.02 -17.77
C ARG A 181 -4.64 5.47 -16.49
N ARG A 182 -5.29 5.38 -15.33
CA ARG A 182 -4.73 5.75 -14.00
C ARG A 182 -4.29 4.52 -13.19
N SER A 183 -3.83 3.48 -13.88
CA SER A 183 -3.37 2.23 -13.26
C SER A 183 -1.87 2.19 -13.01
N GLY A 184 -1.08 3.17 -13.45
CA GLY A 184 0.37 3.14 -13.32
C GLY A 184 1.06 3.80 -14.50
N ASP A 185 2.37 3.59 -14.60
CA ASP A 185 3.15 4.11 -15.72
C ASP A 185 2.94 3.31 -17.01
N ALA A 186 3.30 3.94 -18.13
CA ALA A 186 3.07 3.39 -19.46
C ALA A 186 3.88 2.12 -19.74
N GLU A 187 5.10 2.01 -19.20
CA GLU A 187 6.00 0.88 -19.44
C GLU A 187 5.49 -0.37 -18.72
N SER A 188 5.18 -0.24 -17.43
CA SER A 188 4.62 -1.31 -16.60
C SER A 188 3.26 -1.80 -17.14
N LEU A 189 2.39 -0.87 -17.57
CA LEU A 189 1.13 -1.23 -18.22
C LEU A 189 1.36 -1.86 -19.61
N GLY A 190 2.38 -1.43 -20.34
CA GLY A 190 2.81 -2.04 -21.60
C GLY A 190 3.23 -3.49 -21.41
N ALA A 191 4.16 -3.74 -20.49
CA ALA A 191 4.64 -5.07 -20.12
C ALA A 191 3.48 -5.98 -19.66
N ALA A 192 2.59 -5.47 -18.80
CA ALA A 192 1.43 -6.22 -18.34
C ALA A 192 0.45 -6.60 -19.47
N ARG A 193 0.22 -5.70 -20.43
CA ARG A 193 -0.61 -6.00 -21.62
C ARG A 193 0.05 -7.02 -22.53
N VAL A 194 1.37 -6.92 -22.72
CA VAL A 194 2.14 -7.89 -23.52
C VAL A 194 2.06 -9.28 -22.88
N LEU A 195 2.30 -9.38 -21.56
CA LEU A 195 2.15 -10.63 -20.81
C LEU A 195 0.74 -11.22 -20.93
N THR A 196 -0.28 -10.37 -20.83
CA THR A 196 -1.69 -10.75 -20.99
C THR A 196 -1.94 -11.34 -22.39
N LYS A 197 -1.40 -10.72 -23.45
CA LYS A 197 -1.51 -11.22 -24.83
C LYS A 197 -0.72 -12.53 -25.04
N PHE A 198 0.47 -12.67 -24.46
CA PHE A 198 1.26 -13.90 -24.52
C PHE A 198 0.50 -15.10 -23.93
N GLN A 199 -0.34 -14.87 -22.92
CA GLN A 199 -1.24 -15.88 -22.35
C GLN A 199 -2.49 -16.13 -23.21
N SER A 200 -2.47 -15.72 -24.48
CA SER A 200 -3.57 -15.87 -25.46
C SER A 200 -4.87 -15.17 -25.04
N ALA A 201 -4.78 -14.12 -24.23
CA ALA A 201 -5.95 -13.32 -23.88
C ALA A 201 -6.44 -12.51 -25.08
N ARG A 202 -7.74 -12.56 -25.33
CA ARG A 202 -8.38 -11.80 -26.41
C ARG A 202 -8.70 -10.40 -25.90
N LEU A 203 -8.33 -9.36 -26.66
CA LEU A 203 -8.84 -8.01 -26.40
C LEU A 203 -10.32 -7.98 -26.76
N VAL A 204 -11.19 -7.73 -25.79
CA VAL A 204 -12.65 -7.75 -25.98
C VAL A 204 -13.24 -6.35 -25.96
N ARG A 205 -12.59 -5.41 -25.26
CA ARG A 205 -12.99 -4.00 -25.29
C ARG A 205 -11.79 -3.08 -25.22
N LEU A 206 -11.76 -2.12 -26.13
CA LEU A 206 -10.82 -1.00 -26.12
C LEU A 206 -11.64 0.29 -26.08
N GLY A 207 -11.61 0.98 -24.94
CA GLY A 207 -12.11 2.35 -24.83
C GLY A 207 -10.97 3.32 -24.58
N GLU A 208 -11.25 4.62 -24.65
CA GLU A 208 -10.25 5.66 -24.40
C GLU A 208 -9.64 5.60 -22.99
N VAL A 209 -10.41 5.10 -22.01
CA VAL A 209 -10.04 5.12 -20.58
C VAL A 209 -9.68 3.72 -20.05
N VAL A 210 -10.25 2.66 -20.64
CA VAL A 210 -10.16 1.29 -20.14
C VAL A 210 -9.93 0.30 -21.29
N SER A 211 -9.01 -0.64 -21.09
CA SER A 211 -8.82 -1.80 -21.97
C SER A 211 -9.15 -3.08 -21.20
N VAL A 212 -9.97 -3.96 -21.78
CA VAL A 212 -10.42 -5.23 -21.17
C VAL A 212 -10.05 -6.40 -22.06
N TYR A 213 -9.40 -7.38 -21.45
CA TYR A 213 -9.00 -8.65 -22.04
C TYR A 213 -9.80 -9.78 -21.41
N GLN A 214 -10.26 -10.72 -22.23
CA GLN A 214 -10.82 -11.99 -21.78
C GLN A 214 -9.72 -13.05 -21.85
N VAL A 215 -9.60 -13.80 -20.77
CA VAL A 215 -8.60 -14.85 -20.60
C VAL A 215 -9.34 -16.18 -20.51
N ASP A 216 -8.71 -17.26 -20.91
CA ASP A 216 -9.18 -18.60 -20.54
C ASP A 216 -9.17 -18.73 -19.00
N PRO A 217 -10.30 -19.07 -18.34
CA PRO A 217 -10.35 -19.28 -16.89
C PRO A 217 -9.26 -20.22 -16.37
N ARG A 218 -8.86 -21.23 -17.16
CA ARG A 218 -7.78 -22.17 -16.79
C ARG A 218 -6.40 -21.53 -16.69
N ARG A 219 -6.17 -20.43 -17.42
CA ARG A 219 -4.90 -19.68 -17.44
C ARG A 219 -4.92 -18.45 -16.52
N PHE A 220 -6.09 -18.08 -16.01
CA PHE A 220 -6.30 -16.85 -15.26
C PHE A 220 -5.36 -16.74 -14.06
N LEU A 221 -5.28 -17.76 -13.20
CA LEU A 221 -4.43 -17.72 -12.00
C LEU A 221 -2.95 -17.57 -12.35
N SER A 222 -2.45 -18.28 -13.37
CA SER A 222 -1.06 -18.16 -13.82
C SER A 222 -0.74 -16.74 -14.29
N LEU A 223 -1.63 -16.12 -15.06
CA LEU A 223 -1.48 -14.73 -15.50
C LEU A 223 -1.53 -13.75 -14.32
N ILE A 224 -2.49 -13.92 -13.40
CA ILE A 224 -2.63 -13.06 -12.22
C ILE A 224 -1.35 -13.09 -11.37
N TRP A 225 -0.81 -14.27 -11.09
CA TRP A 225 0.42 -14.38 -10.30
C TRP A 225 1.65 -13.82 -11.03
N SER A 226 1.71 -13.98 -12.36
CA SER A 226 2.76 -13.35 -13.17
C SER A 226 2.68 -11.82 -13.11
N LEU A 227 1.46 -11.25 -13.12
CA LEU A 227 1.26 -9.80 -12.94
C LEU A 227 1.63 -9.34 -11.53
N ILE A 228 1.26 -10.11 -10.50
CA ILE A 228 1.63 -9.84 -9.11
C ILE A 228 3.15 -9.83 -8.93
N ASP A 229 3.87 -10.75 -9.60
CA ASP A 229 5.33 -10.80 -9.57
C ASP A 229 5.98 -9.61 -10.29
N LEU A 230 5.29 -9.00 -11.25
CA LEU A 230 5.62 -7.68 -11.81
C LEU A 230 5.19 -6.50 -10.91
N ASN A 231 4.85 -6.74 -9.65
CA ASN A 231 4.39 -5.72 -8.69
C ASN A 231 3.02 -5.11 -9.00
N ALA A 232 2.14 -5.85 -9.70
CA ALA A 232 0.75 -5.44 -9.83
C ALA A 232 -0.01 -5.56 -8.48
N LEU A 233 -0.77 -4.53 -8.14
CA LEU A 233 -1.89 -4.65 -7.22
C LEU A 233 -3.14 -5.03 -8.00
N ILE A 234 -3.56 -6.30 -7.90
CA ILE A 234 -4.81 -6.79 -8.45
C ILE A 234 -5.98 -6.27 -7.62
N VAL A 235 -7.03 -5.79 -8.28
CA VAL A 235 -8.28 -5.36 -7.66
C VAL A 235 -9.38 -6.26 -8.20
N SER A 236 -9.91 -7.11 -7.32
CA SER A 236 -11.03 -7.97 -7.65
C SER A 236 -12.30 -7.14 -7.89
N VAL A 237 -12.93 -7.38 -9.04
CA VAL A 237 -14.20 -6.76 -9.43
C VAL A 237 -15.28 -7.84 -9.40
N ARG A 238 -16.34 -7.59 -8.63
CA ARG A 238 -17.53 -8.43 -8.61
C ARG A 238 -18.50 -7.95 -9.67
N LEU A 239 -19.02 -8.87 -10.47
CA LEU A 239 -20.02 -8.57 -11.49
C LEU A 239 -21.40 -9.01 -11.00
N PRO A 240 -22.46 -8.21 -11.22
CA PRO A 240 -23.83 -8.63 -10.92
C PRO A 240 -24.17 -9.92 -11.67
N GLY A 241 -24.86 -10.86 -11.03
CA GLY A 241 -25.30 -12.11 -11.65
C GLY A 241 -24.19 -13.13 -11.98
N LYS A 242 -22.94 -12.83 -11.61
CA LYS A 242 -21.82 -13.78 -11.69
C LYS A 242 -21.29 -14.07 -10.30
N ASP A 243 -21.48 -15.30 -9.85
CA ASP A 243 -20.89 -15.75 -8.61
C ASP A 243 -19.36 -15.71 -8.74
N ALA A 244 -18.72 -15.13 -7.73
CA ALA A 244 -17.27 -15.20 -7.62
C ALA A 244 -16.86 -16.68 -7.57
N HIS A 245 -15.83 -17.05 -8.32
CA HIS A 245 -15.32 -18.41 -8.28
C HIS A 245 -15.02 -18.80 -6.82
N ALA A 246 -15.54 -19.96 -6.38
CA ALA A 246 -15.29 -20.44 -5.03
C ALA A 246 -13.78 -20.55 -4.82
N LEU A 247 -13.29 -20.00 -3.71
CA LEU A 247 -11.88 -20.09 -3.36
C LEU A 247 -11.55 -21.59 -3.17
N GLY A 248 -10.61 -22.10 -3.97
CA GLY A 248 -10.10 -23.45 -3.79
C GLY A 248 -9.22 -23.58 -2.54
N SER A 249 -8.57 -24.72 -2.40
CA SER A 249 -7.68 -25.01 -1.27
C SER A 249 -6.25 -24.48 -1.47
N GLU A 250 -5.89 -24.04 -2.68
CA GLU A 250 -4.54 -23.62 -3.00
C GLU A 250 -4.33 -22.15 -2.66
N TRP A 251 -3.11 -21.81 -2.24
CA TRP A 251 -2.79 -20.43 -1.86
C TRP A 251 -2.96 -19.45 -3.03
N GLN A 252 -2.82 -19.92 -4.28
CA GLN A 252 -3.03 -19.12 -5.48
C GLN A 252 -4.48 -18.66 -5.64
N ASP A 253 -5.45 -19.38 -5.08
CA ASP A 253 -6.86 -19.04 -5.18
C ASP A 253 -7.18 -17.76 -4.38
N PHE A 254 -6.37 -17.44 -3.38
CA PHE A 254 -6.44 -16.23 -2.57
C PHE A 254 -5.82 -15.01 -3.27
N TRP A 255 -5.79 -14.99 -4.60
CA TRP A 255 -5.36 -13.82 -5.39
C TRP A 255 -6.16 -12.53 -5.13
N PRO A 256 -7.46 -12.55 -4.74
CA PRO A 256 -8.18 -11.32 -4.39
C PRO A 256 -7.73 -10.73 -3.05
N ASP A 257 -7.06 -11.54 -2.22
CA ASP A 257 -6.73 -11.19 -0.86
C ASP A 257 -5.44 -10.39 -0.79
N HIS A 258 -5.53 -9.28 -0.06
CA HIS A 258 -4.39 -8.46 0.29
C HIS A 258 -4.12 -8.55 1.79
N VAL A 259 -2.86 -8.81 2.15
CA VAL A 259 -2.36 -8.56 3.50
C VAL A 259 -2.37 -7.04 3.68
N ARG A 260 -3.35 -6.55 4.46
CA ARG A 260 -3.57 -5.11 4.67
C ARG A 260 -2.54 -4.52 5.63
N SER A 261 -2.45 -3.19 5.66
CA SER A 261 -1.60 -2.45 6.60
C SER A 261 -1.83 -2.88 8.05
N VAL A 262 -0.80 -2.73 8.89
CA VAL A 262 -0.90 -3.03 10.33
C VAL A 262 -2.05 -2.26 10.98
N ALA A 263 -2.35 -1.04 10.51
CA ALA A 263 -3.51 -0.27 10.96
C ALA A 263 -4.85 -0.93 10.59
N ALA A 264 -4.98 -1.43 9.36
CA ALA A 264 -6.16 -2.19 8.93
C ALA A 264 -6.30 -3.53 9.66
N LEU A 265 -5.19 -4.24 9.92
CA LEU A 265 -5.17 -5.44 10.77
C LEU A 265 -5.56 -5.13 12.23
N ARG A 266 -5.11 -3.99 12.78
CA ARG A 266 -5.52 -3.51 14.11
C ARG A 266 -6.98 -3.08 14.16
N SER A 267 -7.53 -2.51 13.09
CA SER A 267 -8.95 -2.15 13.00
C SER A 267 -9.86 -3.38 12.99
N ARG A 268 -9.38 -4.55 12.53
CA ARG A 268 -10.08 -5.84 12.65
C ARG A 268 -10.26 -6.32 14.09
N LEU A 269 -9.45 -5.82 15.03
CA LEU A 269 -9.49 -6.21 16.44
C LEU A 269 -10.53 -5.45 17.27
N ARG A 270 -11.22 -4.45 16.70
CA ARG A 270 -12.27 -3.70 17.42
C ARG A 270 -13.65 -4.28 17.08
N PRO A 271 -14.36 -4.90 18.04
CA PRO A 271 -15.76 -5.28 17.86
C PRO A 271 -16.59 -4.04 17.51
N GLY A 272 -17.48 -4.14 16.52
CA GLY A 272 -18.47 -3.08 16.21
C GLY A 272 -18.09 -2.04 15.15
N GLN A 273 -16.85 -1.99 14.64
CA GLN A 273 -16.51 -1.12 13.51
C GLN A 273 -16.49 -1.90 12.20
N ALA A 274 -17.54 -1.73 11.38
CA ALA A 274 -17.51 -2.15 9.98
C ALA A 274 -16.38 -1.39 9.27
N SER A 275 -15.45 -2.13 8.66
CA SER A 275 -14.44 -1.53 7.80
C SER A 275 -15.15 -0.81 6.66
N LYS A 276 -14.77 0.44 6.35
CA LYS A 276 -15.28 1.21 5.19
C LYS A 276 -14.99 0.54 3.83
N PHE A 277 -14.29 -0.59 3.82
CA PHE A 277 -13.87 -1.35 2.63
C PHE A 277 -14.76 -2.58 2.32
N GLY A 278 -15.98 -2.64 2.87
CA GLY A 278 -16.96 -3.69 2.58
C GLY A 278 -16.60 -5.08 3.13
N GLU A 279 -17.46 -6.07 2.83
CA GLU A 279 -17.39 -7.46 3.30
C GLU A 279 -16.10 -8.22 2.90
N LEU A 280 -15.33 -7.71 1.94
CA LEU A 280 -13.95 -8.11 1.61
C LEU A 280 -12.95 -7.88 2.78
N ALA A 281 -13.42 -7.39 3.92
CA ALA A 281 -12.68 -7.30 5.18
C ALA A 281 -12.58 -8.65 5.93
N ARG A 282 -13.37 -9.66 5.56
CA ARG A 282 -13.39 -10.98 6.21
C ARG A 282 -12.67 -12.00 5.32
N CYS A 283 -11.64 -12.66 5.85
CA CYS A 283 -11.29 -13.99 5.36
C CYS A 283 -12.45 -14.89 5.82
N PRO A 284 -13.22 -15.51 4.91
CA PRO A 284 -14.44 -16.26 5.28
C PRO A 284 -14.18 -17.37 6.30
N ASP A 285 -13.00 -17.99 6.23
CA ASP A 285 -12.64 -19.16 7.05
C ASP A 285 -11.68 -18.88 8.21
N ALA A 286 -11.26 -17.63 8.41
CA ALA A 286 -10.51 -17.28 9.60
C ALA A 286 -11.49 -17.24 10.78
N ARG A 287 -11.78 -18.41 11.38
CA ARG A 287 -12.47 -18.51 12.67
C ARG A 287 -11.79 -17.52 13.61
N ARG A 288 -12.53 -16.48 14.00
CA ARG A 288 -12.18 -15.56 15.09
C ARG A 288 -12.26 -16.33 16.40
N ALA A 289 -11.34 -17.24 16.61
CA ALA A 289 -11.11 -17.84 17.89
C ALA A 289 -9.62 -17.77 18.11
N LEU A 290 -9.20 -16.79 18.89
CA LEU A 290 -8.00 -16.96 19.67
C LEU A 290 -8.11 -18.34 20.32
N SER A 291 -7.19 -19.27 20.03
CA SER A 291 -7.29 -20.64 20.56
C SER A 291 -7.56 -20.62 22.07
N ASP A 292 -8.69 -21.20 22.48
CA ASP A 292 -9.10 -21.33 23.89
C ASP A 292 -8.40 -22.50 24.61
N LYS A 293 -7.53 -23.22 23.88
CA LYS A 293 -6.70 -24.26 24.48
C LYS A 293 -5.89 -23.68 25.65
N PRO A 294 -5.86 -24.33 26.83
CA PRO A 294 -5.16 -23.85 28.02
C PRO A 294 -3.70 -23.47 27.75
N ASP A 295 -3.02 -24.25 26.90
CA ASP A 295 -1.63 -24.02 26.50
C ASP A 295 -1.44 -22.77 25.65
N ALA A 296 -2.38 -22.46 24.77
CA ALA A 296 -2.36 -21.23 23.98
C ALA A 296 -2.60 -20.01 24.88
N LEU A 297 -3.51 -20.10 25.85
CA LEU A 297 -3.76 -19.06 26.85
C LEU A 297 -2.53 -18.83 27.75
N ARG A 298 -1.89 -19.91 28.22
CA ARG A 298 -0.66 -19.85 29.03
C ARG A 298 0.50 -19.21 28.27
N LYS A 299 0.73 -19.61 27.00
CA LYS A 299 1.74 -18.99 26.13
C LYS A 299 1.45 -17.51 25.90
N ARG A 300 0.18 -17.14 25.73
CA ARG A 300 -0.22 -15.73 25.52
C ARG A 300 -0.05 -14.88 26.76
N ARG A 301 -0.35 -15.39 27.96
CA ARG A 301 -0.08 -14.71 29.24
C ARG A 301 1.42 -14.49 29.46
N LYS A 302 2.25 -15.51 29.22
CA LYS A 302 3.71 -15.40 29.30
C LYS A 302 4.27 -14.40 28.28
N SER A 303 3.77 -14.45 27.05
CA SER A 303 4.16 -13.51 26.00
C SER A 303 3.72 -12.08 26.30
N ALA A 304 2.52 -11.88 26.85
CA ALA A 304 2.04 -10.55 27.25
C ALA A 304 2.92 -9.94 28.34
N ALA A 305 3.31 -10.71 29.36
CA ALA A 305 4.24 -10.27 30.39
C ALA A 305 5.63 -9.91 29.81
N MET A 306 6.12 -10.72 28.86
CA MET A 306 7.38 -10.43 28.15
C MET A 306 7.29 -9.19 27.26
N VAL A 307 6.17 -9.00 26.56
CA VAL A 307 5.91 -7.82 25.71
C VAL A 307 5.84 -6.55 26.56
N GLU A 308 5.17 -6.60 27.71
CA GLU A 308 5.09 -5.45 28.62
C GLU A 308 6.45 -5.13 29.22
N ARG A 309 7.22 -6.15 29.63
CA ARG A 309 8.61 -5.96 30.08
C ARG A 309 9.49 -5.32 29.00
N ASN A 310 9.41 -5.80 27.77
CA ASN A 310 10.16 -5.23 26.64
C ASN A 310 9.71 -3.79 26.32
N ARG A 311 8.42 -3.48 26.50
CA ARG A 311 7.88 -2.13 26.34
C ARG A 311 8.41 -1.19 27.43
N SER A 312 8.39 -1.62 28.69
CA SER A 312 8.95 -0.87 29.82
C SER A 312 10.45 -0.63 29.66
N GLN A 313 11.21 -1.63 29.21
CA GLN A 313 12.64 -1.48 28.91
C GLN A 313 12.90 -0.46 27.79
N ARG A 314 12.12 -0.51 26.70
CA ARG A 314 12.23 0.49 25.61
C ARG A 314 11.90 1.90 26.08
N LEU A 315 10.88 2.05 26.93
CA LEU A 315 10.54 3.33 27.55
C LEU A 315 11.66 3.83 28.45
N ALA A 316 12.24 2.97 29.29
CA ALA A 316 13.36 3.32 30.15
C ALA A 316 14.58 3.77 29.35
N LEU A 317 14.94 3.05 28.27
CA LEU A 317 16.02 3.45 27.37
C LEU A 317 15.75 4.80 26.71
N TYR A 318 14.52 5.02 26.21
CA TYR A 318 14.12 6.31 25.64
C TYR A 318 14.21 7.46 26.65
N HIS A 319 13.81 7.24 27.90
CA HIS A 319 13.96 8.24 28.95
C HIS A 319 15.42 8.50 29.31
N HIS A 320 16.24 7.45 29.37
CA HIS A 320 17.68 7.57 29.63
C HIS A 320 18.39 8.36 28.54
N GLU A 321 18.15 8.05 27.26
CA GLU A 321 18.68 8.81 26.12
C GLU A 321 18.27 10.29 26.19
N ARG A 322 17.00 10.57 26.51
CA ARG A 322 16.53 11.96 26.70
C ARG A 322 17.20 12.70 27.85
N ILE A 323 17.51 12.01 28.95
CA ILE A 323 18.24 12.60 30.08
C ILE A 323 19.68 12.90 29.64
N VAL A 324 20.33 11.96 28.97
CA VAL A 324 21.70 12.13 28.46
C VAL A 324 21.80 13.29 27.45
N ASP A 325 20.84 13.39 26.53
CA ASP A 325 20.77 14.49 25.56
C ASP A 325 20.54 15.84 26.27
N ALA A 326 19.62 15.88 27.24
CA ALA A 326 19.39 17.09 28.04
C ALA A 326 20.62 17.50 28.88
N SER A 327 21.42 16.55 29.33
CA SER A 327 22.68 16.80 30.04
C SER A 327 23.80 17.31 29.12
N LYS A 328 23.77 17.00 27.82
CA LYS A 328 24.76 17.47 26.84
C LYS A 328 24.45 18.86 26.28
N ASP A 329 23.17 19.21 26.16
CA ASP A 329 22.72 20.48 25.58
C ASP A 329 22.67 21.67 26.57
N GLY A 330 23.28 21.54 27.77
CA GLY A 330 23.26 22.59 28.80
C GLY A 330 21.86 22.87 29.39
N ALA A 331 20.84 22.07 29.04
CA ALA A 331 19.47 22.21 29.52
C ALA A 331 19.30 21.86 31.01
N TYR A 332 20.34 21.32 31.65
CA TYR A 332 20.40 21.10 33.09
C TYR A 332 20.17 22.40 33.87
N ALA A 333 20.71 23.54 33.39
CA ALA A 333 20.52 24.84 34.03
C ALA A 333 19.04 25.31 34.03
N VAL A 334 18.26 24.95 33.00
CA VAL A 334 16.84 25.32 32.89
C VAL A 334 15.96 24.42 33.75
N LEU A 335 16.30 23.14 33.88
CA LEU A 335 15.61 22.21 34.77
C LEU A 335 15.92 22.47 36.25
N GLU A 336 17.17 22.81 36.56
CA GLU A 336 17.61 23.17 37.92
C GLU A 336 17.02 24.52 38.35
N ALA A 337 16.99 25.53 37.47
CA ALA A 337 16.30 26.80 37.73
C ALA A 337 14.78 26.63 37.93
N ARG A 338 14.14 25.72 37.19
CA ARG A 338 12.71 25.40 37.38
C ARG A 338 12.44 24.62 38.65
N LEU A 339 13.31 23.69 39.03
CA LEU A 339 13.17 22.93 40.29
C LEU A 339 13.40 23.83 41.51
N LEU A 340 14.35 24.77 41.44
CA LEU A 340 14.56 25.79 42.47
C LEU A 340 13.36 26.75 42.57
N SER A 341 12.72 27.11 41.45
CA SER A 341 11.50 27.95 41.46
C SER A 341 10.24 27.24 41.99
N LEU A 342 10.30 25.92 42.22
CA LEU A 342 9.21 25.11 42.73
C LEU A 342 9.38 24.74 44.21
N GLN A 343 10.45 25.19 44.87
CA GLN A 343 10.57 25.10 46.32
C GLN A 343 9.85 26.29 46.95
N PRO A 344 8.84 26.07 47.82
CA PRO A 344 8.20 27.16 48.55
C PRO A 344 9.20 27.76 49.56
N CYS A 345 9.20 29.09 49.67
CA CYS A 345 9.98 29.83 50.67
C CYS A 345 9.71 29.36 52.10
#